data_AF-A0A258XB18-F1
#
_entry.id   AF-A0A258XB18-F1
#
_cell.length_a   1.000
_cell.length_b   1.000
_cell.length_c   1.000
_cell.angle_alpha   90.00
_cell.angle_beta   90.00
_cell.angle_gamma   90.00
#
_symmetry.space_group_name_H-M   'P 1'
#
loop_
_entity.id
_entity.type
_entity.pdbx_description
1 polymer ?
#
loop_
_entity_poly.entity_id
_entity_poly.type
_entity_poly.pdbx_seq_one_letter_code
_entity_poly.pdbx_strand_id
1 'polypeptide(L)'
;TAGEPSGGRSLSEFSLEARVKTGLLGGAISVVPFIDAGAVDTTSTPRLRDIKVGAGIGVRYETNFGPIRIDLGTPLNPSPGDSRIGVYVALGQAF
;
A
#
# COMPACT_ATOMS: atom_id res chain seq x y z
N THR A 1 -4.05 21.60 18.00
CA THR A 1 -4.52 20.71 16.92
C THR A 1 -3.81 19.37 17.08
N ALA A 2 -4.36 18.48 17.89
CA ALA A 2 -3.82 17.14 18.11
C ALA A 2 -4.55 16.20 17.14
N GLY A 3 -3.86 15.71 16.10
CA GLY A 3 -4.43 14.80 15.11
C GLY A 3 -4.00 15.03 13.66
N GLU A 4 -3.44 16.21 13.35
CA GLU A 4 -2.98 16.52 11.99
C GLU A 4 -1.49 16.20 11.84
N PRO A 5 -1.09 15.37 10.86
CA PRO A 5 0.32 15.09 10.61
C PRO A 5 1.03 16.37 10.13
N SER A 6 2.07 16.80 10.86
CA SER A 6 2.84 18.01 10.53
C SER A 6 3.81 17.83 9.35
N GLY A 7 3.81 16.64 8.71
CA GLY A 7 4.76 16.27 7.67
C GLY A 7 6.17 15.95 8.20
N GLY A 8 7.10 15.73 7.28
CA GLY A 8 8.51 15.46 7.57
C GLY A 8 9.45 16.15 6.59
N ARG A 9 10.73 16.19 6.93
CA ARG A 9 11.82 16.75 6.12
C ARG A 9 12.57 15.69 5.32
N SER A 10 12.33 14.41 5.59
CA SER A 10 12.76 13.30 4.76
C SER A 10 11.78 12.12 4.83
N LEU A 11 11.71 11.35 3.75
CA LEU A 11 10.87 10.17 3.58
C LEU A 11 11.75 9.00 3.13
N SER A 12 11.50 7.82 3.67
CA SER A 12 12.10 6.57 3.21
C SER A 12 10.99 5.53 3.05
N GLU A 13 10.96 4.90 1.89
CA GLU A 13 9.92 3.94 1.51
C GLU A 13 10.54 2.70 0.90
N PHE A 14 9.90 1.57 1.15
CA PHE A 14 10.23 0.27 0.59
C PHE A 14 8.93 -0.47 0.30
N SER A 15 8.89 -1.19 -0.82
CA SER A 15 7.74 -2.00 -1.19
C SER A 15 8.22 -3.27 -1.89
N LEU A 16 7.58 -4.39 -1.55
CA LEU A 16 7.78 -5.67 -2.21
C LEU A 16 6.42 -6.28 -2.54
N GLU A 17 6.24 -6.58 -3.82
CA GLU A 17 5.04 -7.22 -4.35
C GLU A 17 5.40 -8.51 -5.09
N ALA A 18 4.52 -9.51 -5.02
CA ALA A 18 4.56 -10.65 -5.93
C ALA A 18 3.27 -10.69 -6.76
N ARG A 19 3.39 -10.63 -8.09
CA ARG A 19 2.23 -10.72 -8.99
C ARG A 19 2.03 -12.15 -9.46
N VAL A 20 0.91 -12.74 -9.06
CA VAL A 20 0.53 -14.09 -9.44
C VAL A 20 -0.62 -14.03 -10.44
N LYS A 21 -0.36 -14.40 -11.69
CA LYS A 21 -1.42 -14.58 -12.69
C LYS A 21 -2.24 -15.82 -12.35
N THR A 22 -3.55 -15.73 -12.49
CA THR A 22 -4.45 -16.85 -12.28
C THR A 22 -5.07 -17.31 -13.60
N GLY A 23 -5.69 -18.48 -13.63
CA GLY A 23 -6.48 -18.94 -14.78
C GLY A 23 -7.92 -18.41 -14.80
N LEU A 24 -8.32 -17.59 -13.82
CA LEU A 24 -9.69 -17.12 -13.66
C LEU A 24 -10.05 -16.09 -14.74
N LEU A 25 -11.30 -16.11 -15.20
CA LEU A 25 -11.83 -15.25 -16.27
C LEU A 25 -10.91 -15.23 -17.51
N GLY A 26 -10.45 -16.40 -17.97
CA GLY A 26 -9.56 -16.49 -19.13
C GLY A 26 -8.17 -15.88 -18.90
N GLY A 27 -7.74 -15.75 -17.64
CA GLY A 27 -6.45 -15.15 -17.27
C GLY A 27 -6.51 -13.64 -16.99
N ALA A 28 -7.71 -13.06 -16.94
CA ALA A 28 -7.88 -11.63 -16.68
C ALA A 28 -7.68 -11.23 -15.21
N ILE A 29 -7.67 -12.18 -14.28
CA ILE A 29 -7.46 -11.92 -12.85
C ILE A 29 -6.05 -12.27 -12.41
N SER A 30 -5.41 -11.36 -11.67
CA SER A 30 -4.16 -11.59 -10.93
C SER A 30 -4.33 -11.28 -9.46
N VAL A 31 -3.62 -12.02 -8.61
CA VAL A 31 -3.54 -11.80 -7.16
C VAL A 31 -2.16 -11.27 -6.80
N VAL A 32 -2.10 -10.37 -5.83
CA VAL A 32 -0.88 -9.61 -5.50
C VAL A 32 -0.72 -9.49 -3.99
N PRO A 33 -0.08 -10.46 -3.31
CA PRO A 33 0.42 -10.20 -1.97
C PRO A 33 1.50 -9.11 -2.01
N PHE A 34 1.49 -8.24 -1.00
CA PHE A 34 2.47 -7.17 -0.86
C PHE A 34 2.86 -6.93 0.60
N ILE A 35 4.06 -6.37 0.78
CA ILE A 35 4.55 -5.80 2.04
C ILE A 35 5.21 -4.46 1.75
N ASP A 36 4.82 -3.45 2.51
CA ASP A 36 5.30 -2.09 2.37
C ASP A 36 5.87 -1.60 3.70
N ALA A 37 6.87 -0.74 3.62
CA ALA A 37 7.45 -0.08 4.78
C ALA A 37 7.73 1.39 4.47
N GLY A 38 7.48 2.27 5.44
CA GLY A 38 7.68 3.70 5.31
C GLY A 38 8.14 4.34 6.62
N ALA A 39 8.99 5.36 6.54
CA ALA A 39 9.40 6.19 7.67
C ALA A 39 9.46 7.66 7.26
N VAL A 40 8.88 8.52 8.09
CA VAL A 40 8.92 9.97 7.94
C VAL A 40 9.76 10.54 9.08
N ASP A 41 10.72 11.40 8.74
CA ASP A 41 11.65 12.00 9.69
C ASP A 41 11.55 13.53 9.65
N THR A 42 11.72 14.19 10.79
CA THR A 42 11.72 15.66 10.90
C THR A 42 13.08 16.29 10.62
N THR A 43 14.10 15.50 10.29
CA THR A 43 15.43 15.95 9.89
C THR A 43 15.62 15.81 8.38
N SER A 44 16.58 16.53 7.78
CA SER A 44 16.87 16.38 6.34
C SER A 44 17.55 15.05 6.00
N THR A 45 18.20 14.42 6.97
CA THR A 45 18.80 13.09 6.82
C THR A 45 17.87 12.04 7.43
N PRO A 46 17.53 10.97 6.70
CA PRO A 46 16.72 9.87 7.23
C PRO A 46 17.42 9.18 8.40
N ARG A 47 16.65 8.86 9.45
CA ARG A 47 17.14 8.14 10.64
C ARG A 47 16.44 6.80 10.83
N LEU A 48 15.32 6.56 10.12
CA LEU A 48 14.62 5.27 10.08
C LEU A 48 14.17 4.76 11.46
N ARG A 49 13.84 5.67 12.39
CA ARG A 49 13.51 5.29 13.78
C ARG A 49 12.07 4.80 13.95
N ASP A 50 11.14 5.36 13.17
CA ASP A 50 9.70 5.09 13.28
C ASP A 50 9.16 4.43 12.01
N ILE A 51 9.80 3.33 11.58
CA ILE A 51 9.33 2.57 10.41
C ILE A 51 7.95 1.98 10.70
N LYS A 52 6.99 2.28 9.82
CA LYS A 52 5.68 1.62 9.75
C LYS A 52 5.70 0.58 8.65
N VAL A 53 5.16 -0.60 8.95
CA VAL A 53 5.10 -1.74 8.04
C VAL A 53 3.64 -2.12 7.84
N GLY A 54 3.25 -2.31 6.59
CA GLY A 54 1.95 -2.82 6.19
C GLY A 54 2.12 -4.08 5.36
N ALA A 55 1.14 -4.98 5.44
CA ALA A 55 1.04 -6.11 4.54
C ALA A 55 -0.39 -6.19 4.00
N GLY A 56 -0.53 -6.75 2.81
CA GLY A 56 -1.84 -6.87 2.20
C GLY A 56 -1.90 -7.80 1.02
N ILE A 57 -3.09 -7.86 0.45
CA ILE A 57 -3.38 -8.63 -0.74
C ILE A 57 -4.24 -7.80 -1.69
N GLY A 58 -3.82 -7.82 -2.95
CA GLY A 58 -4.46 -7.16 -4.06
C GLY A 58 -5.10 -8.13 -5.02
N VAL A 59 -6.20 -7.71 -5.63
CA VAL A 59 -6.77 -8.33 -6.83
C VAL A 59 -6.71 -7.32 -7.95
N ARG A 60 -6.17 -7.74 -9.09
CA ARG A 60 -6.10 -6.96 -10.32
C ARG A 60 -6.95 -7.66 -11.38
N TYR A 61 -7.93 -6.95 -11.92
CA TYR A 61 -8.79 -7.44 -12.99
C TYR A 61 -8.63 -6.58 -14.24
N GLU A 62 -8.13 -7.19 -15.30
CA GLU A 62 -7.98 -6.55 -16.60
C GLU A 62 -9.30 -6.61 -17.38
N THR A 63 -9.94 -5.46 -17.57
CA THR A 63 -11.18 -5.35 -18.34
C THR A 63 -10.90 -4.77 -19.73
N ASN A 64 -11.90 -4.82 -20.62
CA ASN A 64 -11.79 -4.24 -21.97
C ASN A 64 -11.65 -2.70 -21.98
N PHE A 65 -11.98 -2.02 -20.88
CA PHE A 65 -11.91 -0.56 -20.76
C PHE A 65 -10.83 -0.09 -19.77
N GLY A 66 -10.06 -1.02 -19.18
CA GLY A 66 -8.92 -0.72 -18.32
C GLY A 66 -8.81 -1.62 -17.08
N PRO A 67 -7.68 -1.55 -16.36
CA PRO A 67 -7.46 -2.34 -15.15
C PRO A 67 -8.30 -1.82 -13.98
N ILE A 68 -8.82 -2.75 -13.20
CA ILE A 68 -9.42 -2.51 -11.88
C ILE A 68 -8.49 -3.11 -10.83
N ARG A 69 -8.19 -2.35 -9.77
CA ARG A 69 -7.36 -2.79 -8.65
C ARG A 69 -8.13 -2.63 -7.35
N ILE A 70 -8.10 -3.67 -6.54
CA ILE A 70 -8.68 -3.66 -5.20
C ILE A 70 -7.63 -4.25 -4.27
N ASP A 71 -7.13 -3.44 -3.35
CA ASP A 71 -6.09 -3.83 -2.41
C ASP A 71 -6.63 -3.72 -0.98
N LEU A 72 -6.41 -4.78 -0.21
CA LEU A 72 -6.73 -4.85 1.21
C LEU A 72 -5.43 -4.92 2.00
N GLY A 73 -5.18 -3.89 2.81
CA GLY A 73 -3.98 -3.78 3.63
C GLY A 73 -4.28 -3.78 5.12
N THR A 74 -3.33 -4.25 5.92
CA THR A 74 -3.34 -4.14 7.38
C THR A 74 -1.97 -3.69 7.88
N PRO A 75 -1.91 -2.74 8.84
CA PRO A 75 -0.65 -2.37 9.47
C PRO A 75 -0.16 -3.50 10.38
N LEU A 76 1.11 -3.88 10.23
CA LEU A 76 1.75 -4.90 11.07
C LEU A 76 2.24 -4.33 12.42
N ASN A 77 2.49 -3.02 12.49
CA ASN A 77 2.86 -2.31 13.71
C ASN A 77 2.04 -1.01 13.92
N PRO A 78 0.71 -1.14 14.14
CA PRO A 78 -0.20 -0.01 14.26
C PRO A 78 0.09 0.84 15.51
N SER A 79 -0.06 2.15 15.37
CA SER A 79 -0.13 3.09 16.50
C SER A 79 -1.52 3.04 17.17
N PRO A 80 -1.64 3.53 18.42
CA PRO A 80 -2.93 3.75 19.04
C PRO A 80 -3.81 4.67 18.18
N GLY A 81 -5.01 4.21 17.83
CA GLY A 81 -5.96 4.95 16.97
C GLY A 81 -5.91 4.57 15.49
N ASP A 82 -4.91 3.81 15.03
CA ASP A 82 -4.83 3.40 13.62
C ASP A 82 -5.94 2.39 13.26
N SER A 83 -6.53 2.58 12.07
CA SER A 83 -7.42 1.58 11.48
C SER A 83 -6.69 0.25 11.30
N ARG A 84 -7.39 -0.85 11.59
CA ARG A 84 -6.85 -2.21 11.43
C ARG A 84 -6.84 -2.69 9.98
N ILE A 85 -7.66 -2.06 9.13
CA ILE A 85 -7.85 -2.45 7.74
C ILE A 85 -7.94 -1.19 6.89
N GLY A 86 -7.18 -1.18 5.80
CA GLY A 86 -7.29 -0.21 4.72
C GLY A 86 -7.79 -0.88 3.45
N VAL A 87 -8.72 -0.22 2.76
CA VAL A 87 -9.21 -0.66 1.44
C VAL A 87 -8.84 0.41 0.44
N TYR A 88 -8.15 0.01 -0.62
CA TYR A 88 -7.82 0.87 -1.75
C TYR A 88 -8.46 0.31 -3.01
N VAL A 89 -9.09 1.19 -3.79
CA VAL A 89 -9.73 0.84 -5.05
C VAL A 89 -9.26 1.83 -6.11
N ALA A 90 -8.78 1.31 -7.23
CA ALA A 90 -8.38 2.11 -8.38
C ALA A 90 -9.02 1.57 -9.68
N LEU A 91 -9.45 2.50 -10.53
CA LEU A 91 -9.97 2.23 -11.86
C LEU A 91 -9.14 2.99 -12.89
N GLY A 92 -8.59 2.29 -13.89
CA GLY A 92 -7.82 2.90 -14.97
C GLY A 92 -6.35 3.17 -14.62
N GLN A 93 -5.73 4.08 -15.37
CA GLN A 93 -4.37 4.57 -15.15
C GLN A 93 -4.43 5.86 -14.34
N ALA A 94 -3.82 5.88 -13.15
CA ALA A 94 -3.57 7.11 -12.42
C ALA A 94 -2.30 7.77 -12.97
N PHE A 95 -2.41 9.05 -13.32
CA PHE A 95 -1.37 9.91 -13.89
C PHE A 95 -0.45 10.51 -12.82
#